data_AF-A0AAD4HLX3-F1
#
_entry.id   AF-A0AAD4HLX3-F1
#
_cell.length_a   1.000
_cell.length_b   1.000
_cell.length_c   1.000
_cell.angle_alpha   90.00
_cell.angle_beta   90.00
_cell.angle_gamma   90.00
#
_symmetry.space_group_name_H-M   'P 1'
#
loop_
_entity.id
_entity.type
_entity.pdbx_description
1 polymer ?
#
loop_
_entity_poly.entity_id
_entity_poly.type
_entity_poly.pdbx_seq_one_letter_code
_entity_poly.pdbx_strand_id
1 'polypeptide(L)'
;MSSNQGHLASTHADAVVALALLKKALASPPSIGAPPTVTHLCKKPRKQKSGNKISASVFRPHILVCDRLRLWSAPHSDSFHLSALKQLPLNDILQLFGVMLVSIETKTRENYGAGLLHFHQYCDSRHIPEARRMPASDFLLASFIASWAGKVAATTAQNWLAGLHFWHNLHGAPWFGHSILHSASAGLRNLVPDSLKRPRRPPVTLEHMHALFHGLDLSNTFDVSVFAVACTAFWSCCRLGELIVVSSNIFDPSRHVTRSAPFARCSPSDGTKYSVLHIPWMKTSHVEGADAILSNLDNIMNAFTAVDHHLAANTDVPSNAPFAYETADGKWATMTKPWFLA
;
A
#
# COMPACT_ATOMS: atom_id res chain seq x y z
N MET A 1 44.72 29.17 22.74
CA MET A 1 43.26 28.90 22.75
C MET A 1 42.54 29.22 21.44
N SER A 2 43.17 29.87 20.44
CA SER A 2 42.50 30.24 19.17
C SER A 2 42.45 29.12 18.10
N SER A 3 43.32 28.10 18.20
CA SER A 3 43.47 27.04 17.18
C SER A 3 42.40 25.94 17.23
N ASN A 4 41.76 25.70 18.38
CA ASN A 4 40.67 24.71 18.49
C ASN A 4 39.33 25.21 17.93
N GLN A 5 39.09 26.53 17.92
CA GLN A 5 37.83 27.10 17.42
C GLN A 5 37.72 27.02 15.89
N GLY A 6 38.83 27.17 15.17
CA GLY A 6 38.85 27.06 13.70
C GLY A 6 38.57 25.64 13.18
N HIS A 7 39.09 24.61 13.86
CA HIS A 7 38.87 23.22 13.47
C HIS A 7 37.43 22.74 13.80
N LEU A 8 36.87 23.19 14.93
CA LEU A 8 35.46 22.93 15.30
C LEU A 8 34.48 23.61 14.35
N ALA A 9 34.79 24.82 13.86
CA ALA A 9 33.94 25.53 12.90
C ALA A 9 33.95 24.86 11.50
N SER A 10 35.11 24.40 11.03
CA SER A 10 35.25 23.67 9.75
C SER A 10 34.50 22.34 9.77
N THR A 11 34.69 21.53 10.83
CA THR A 11 34.04 20.23 10.97
C THR A 11 32.51 20.34 11.11
N HIS A 12 32.01 21.39 11.75
CA HIS A 12 30.59 21.68 11.81
C HIS A 12 30.01 22.10 10.45
N ALA A 13 30.73 22.92 9.68
CA ALA A 13 30.31 23.32 8.34
C ALA A 13 30.22 22.11 7.38
N ASP A 14 31.20 21.21 7.44
CA ASP A 14 31.23 19.99 6.62
C ASP A 14 30.07 19.04 6.96
N ALA A 15 29.74 18.89 8.25
CA ALA A 15 28.61 18.09 8.70
C ALA A 15 27.27 18.65 8.21
N VAL A 16 27.08 19.98 8.26
CA VAL A 16 25.85 20.63 7.78
C VAL A 16 25.69 20.43 6.26
N VAL A 17 26.76 20.54 5.49
CA VAL A 17 26.75 20.31 4.04
C VAL A 17 26.43 18.84 3.72
N ALA A 18 27.08 17.90 4.40
CA ALA A 18 26.85 16.47 4.19
C ALA A 18 25.40 16.06 4.48
N LEU A 19 24.83 16.57 5.58
CA LEU A 19 23.44 16.32 5.93
C LEU A 19 22.45 16.95 4.93
N ALA A 20 22.74 18.16 4.43
CA ALA A 20 21.93 18.79 3.39
C ALA A 20 21.96 18.01 2.08
N LEU A 21 23.12 17.49 1.68
CA LEU A 21 23.27 16.63 0.50
C LEU A 21 22.48 15.33 0.64
N LEU A 22 22.56 14.66 1.80
CA LEU A 22 21.76 13.47 2.07
C LEU A 22 20.26 13.78 2.03
N LYS A 23 19.80 14.84 2.71
CA LYS A 23 18.37 15.25 2.69
C LYS A 23 17.90 15.56 1.28
N LYS A 24 18.73 16.22 0.46
CA LYS A 24 18.43 16.50 -0.95
C LYS A 24 18.35 15.22 -1.78
N ALA A 25 19.28 14.28 -1.60
CA ALA A 25 19.25 12.99 -2.28
C ALA A 25 18.04 12.15 -1.84
N LEU A 26 17.67 12.22 -0.56
CA LEU A 26 16.44 11.63 -0.03
C LEU A 26 15.16 12.32 -0.53
N ALA A 27 15.22 13.52 -1.09
CA ALA A 27 14.05 14.15 -1.72
C ALA A 27 13.74 13.57 -3.11
N SER A 28 14.76 13.07 -3.83
CA SER A 28 14.59 12.46 -5.16
C SER A 28 14.02 11.04 -5.04
N PRO A 29 13.09 10.57 -5.89
CA PRO A 29 12.55 9.20 -5.82
C PRO A 29 13.68 8.15 -5.78
N PRO A 30 13.56 7.05 -5.00
CA PRO A 30 14.56 6.00 -5.01
C PRO A 30 14.65 5.39 -6.43
N SER A 31 15.87 5.22 -6.94
CA SER A 31 16.15 4.61 -8.25
C SER A 31 15.97 3.08 -8.25
N ILE A 32 15.69 2.48 -7.09
CA ILE A 32 15.71 1.04 -6.86
C ILE A 32 14.33 0.45 -7.15
N GLY A 33 14.27 -0.50 -8.09
CA GLY A 33 13.12 -1.37 -8.29
C GLY A 33 11.95 -0.77 -9.09
N ALA A 34 12.13 0.34 -9.80
CA ALA A 34 11.16 0.75 -10.82
C ALA A 34 11.36 -0.14 -12.06
N PRO A 35 10.33 -0.87 -12.53
CA PRO A 35 10.33 -1.39 -13.89
C PRO A 35 10.53 -0.22 -14.86
N PRO A 36 11.25 -0.40 -15.99
CA PRO A 36 11.63 0.69 -16.90
C PRO A 36 10.47 1.40 -17.64
N THR A 37 9.23 1.33 -17.16
CA THR A 37 8.06 1.86 -17.91
C THR A 37 7.00 2.54 -17.05
N VAL A 38 7.14 2.61 -15.71
CA VAL A 38 6.15 3.34 -14.90
C VAL A 38 6.53 4.82 -14.85
N THR A 39 5.95 5.60 -15.76
CA THR A 39 5.87 7.05 -15.63
C THR A 39 5.07 7.37 -14.36
N HIS A 40 5.76 7.49 -13.23
CA HIS A 40 5.15 8.02 -12.02
C HIS A 40 4.71 9.46 -12.30
N LEU A 41 3.43 9.65 -12.62
CA LEU A 41 2.81 10.97 -12.69
C LEU A 41 3.18 11.72 -11.41
N CYS A 42 3.89 12.84 -11.55
CA CYS A 42 4.32 13.68 -10.44
C CYS A 42 3.07 14.21 -9.72
N LYS A 43 2.67 13.54 -8.63
CA LYS A 43 1.52 13.96 -7.83
C LYS A 43 1.93 15.19 -7.03
N LYS A 44 1.19 16.29 -7.16
CA LYS A 44 1.40 17.47 -6.31
C LYS A 44 0.80 17.23 -4.92
N PRO A 45 1.45 17.68 -3.82
CA PRO A 45 0.86 17.69 -2.49
C PRO A 45 -0.51 18.39 -2.51
N ARG A 46 -1.53 17.73 -1.99
CA ARG A 46 -2.87 18.32 -1.87
C ARG A 46 -2.88 19.38 -0.76
N LYS A 47 -3.60 20.47 -1.00
CA LYS A 47 -3.88 21.50 0.02
C LYS A 47 -4.44 20.84 1.29
N GLN A 48 -3.94 21.26 2.45
CA GLN A 48 -4.39 20.72 3.74
C GLN A 48 -5.88 21.00 3.94
N LYS A 49 -6.66 19.93 4.19
CA LYS A 49 -8.08 20.05 4.58
C LYS A 49 -8.21 20.64 5.98
N SER A 50 -9.37 21.20 6.30
CA SER A 50 -9.72 21.58 7.68
C SER A 50 -9.53 20.37 8.61
N GLY A 51 -8.84 20.55 9.74
CA GLY A 51 -8.45 19.47 10.66
C GLY A 51 -7.08 18.82 10.40
N ASN A 52 -6.43 19.06 9.25
CA ASN A 52 -5.10 18.51 8.91
C ASN A 52 -3.97 19.56 9.01
N LYS A 53 -4.19 20.64 9.75
CA LYS A 53 -3.18 21.68 9.98
C LYS A 53 -2.14 21.18 10.98
N ILE A 54 -0.88 21.56 10.76
CA ILE A 54 0.28 21.23 11.59
C ILE A 54 1.13 22.48 11.71
N SER A 55 1.82 22.66 12.83
CA SER A 55 2.75 23.78 13.02
C SER A 55 3.90 23.69 12.03
N ALA A 56 4.27 24.82 11.44
CA ALA A 56 5.38 24.90 10.51
C ALA A 56 6.69 24.46 11.19
N SER A 57 7.44 23.60 10.53
CA SER A 57 8.69 23.04 11.04
C SER A 57 9.59 22.64 9.87
N VAL A 58 10.88 22.93 9.99
CA VAL A 58 11.90 22.50 9.02
C VAL A 58 11.99 20.97 8.91
N PHE A 59 11.58 20.27 9.96
CA PHE A 59 11.58 18.81 10.03
C PHE A 59 10.34 18.17 9.37
N ARG A 60 9.31 18.97 9.04
CA ARG A 60 8.04 18.49 8.48
C ARG A 60 7.57 19.37 7.32
N PRO A 61 8.29 19.36 6.19
CA PRO A 61 7.89 20.12 5.01
C PRO A 61 6.53 19.65 4.48
N HIS A 62 5.86 20.53 3.73
CA HIS A 62 4.59 20.22 3.08
C HIS A 62 4.81 19.36 1.83
N ILE A 63 4.53 18.07 1.93
CA ILE A 63 4.84 17.04 0.94
C ILE A 63 3.69 16.04 0.78
N LEU A 64 3.81 15.13 -0.20
CA LEU A 64 2.87 14.01 -0.36
C LEU A 64 2.84 13.12 0.87
N VAL A 65 1.68 12.52 1.13
CA VAL A 65 1.49 11.66 2.32
C VAL A 65 2.40 10.44 2.29
N CYS A 66 2.58 9.82 1.12
CA CYS A 66 3.45 8.66 0.93
C CYS A 66 4.93 8.95 1.21
N ASP A 67 5.36 10.21 1.10
CA ASP A 67 6.76 10.61 1.27
C ASP A 67 7.08 11.06 2.71
N ARG A 68 6.07 11.19 3.57
CA ARG A 68 6.26 11.65 4.95
C ARG A 68 7.21 10.77 5.75
N LEU A 69 7.14 9.44 5.60
CA LEU A 69 8.05 8.54 6.31
C LEU A 69 9.52 8.86 6.01
N ARG A 70 9.81 9.18 4.75
CA ARG A 70 11.15 9.44 4.26
C ARG A 70 11.63 10.86 4.55
N LEU A 71 10.76 11.84 4.33
CA LEU A 71 11.12 13.26 4.28
C LEU A 71 10.80 14.02 5.57
N TRP A 72 9.94 13.48 6.43
CA TRP A 72 9.80 14.01 7.78
C TRP A 72 10.88 13.42 8.67
N SER A 73 11.45 14.26 9.51
CA SER A 73 12.61 13.96 10.35
C SER A 73 12.42 14.53 11.76
N ALA A 74 13.43 14.39 12.60
CA ALA A 74 13.56 15.08 13.88
C ALA A 74 15.04 15.37 14.15
N PRO A 75 15.40 16.14 15.19
CA PRO A 75 16.80 16.33 15.58
C PRO A 75 17.59 15.02 15.73
N HIS A 76 16.95 13.95 16.24
CA HIS A 76 17.57 12.61 16.31
C HIS A 76 17.96 12.06 14.93
N SER A 77 17.11 12.24 13.91
CA SER A 77 17.41 11.81 12.53
C SER A 77 18.72 12.41 12.04
N ASP A 78 18.95 13.69 12.33
CA ASP A 78 20.13 14.41 11.86
C ASP A 78 21.40 13.85 12.52
N SER A 79 21.36 13.58 13.82
CA SER A 79 22.45 12.92 14.53
C SER A 79 22.71 11.50 14.01
N PHE A 80 21.66 10.73 13.74
CA PHE A 80 21.76 9.38 13.18
C PHE A 80 22.37 9.40 11.77
N HIS A 81 21.88 10.26 10.89
CA HIS A 81 22.37 10.41 9.52
C HIS A 81 23.85 10.83 9.48
N LEU A 82 24.26 11.75 10.34
CA LEU A 82 25.67 12.15 10.46
C LEU A 82 26.54 10.99 10.95
N SER A 83 26.04 10.18 11.90
CA SER A 83 26.74 8.97 12.34
C SER A 83 26.88 7.94 11.21
N ALA A 84 25.80 7.74 10.44
CA ALA A 84 25.80 6.83 9.29
C ALA A 84 26.79 7.28 8.20
N LEU A 85 26.83 8.56 7.86
CA LEU A 85 27.76 9.13 6.87
C LEU A 85 29.24 9.02 7.27
N LYS A 86 29.53 8.85 8.56
CA LYS A 86 30.89 8.56 9.04
C LYS A 86 31.29 7.10 8.86
N GLN A 87 30.32 6.21 8.73
CA GLN A 87 30.52 4.75 8.68
C GLN A 87 30.42 4.21 7.26
N LEU A 88 29.54 4.78 6.44
CA LEU A 88 29.23 4.29 5.10
C LEU A 88 29.20 5.42 4.06
N PRO A 89 29.58 5.13 2.80
CA PRO A 89 29.37 6.04 1.68
C PRO A 89 27.90 6.45 1.51
N LEU A 90 27.67 7.65 1.00
CA LEU A 90 26.32 8.19 0.75
C LEU A 90 25.44 7.24 -0.09
N ASN A 91 26.01 6.63 -1.13
CA ASN A 91 25.26 5.74 -2.03
C ASN A 91 24.72 4.51 -1.29
N ASP A 92 25.49 3.93 -0.36
CA ASP A 92 25.08 2.75 0.39
C ASP A 92 23.97 3.07 1.39
N ILE A 93 24.02 4.25 2.01
CA ILE A 93 22.96 4.75 2.90
C ILE A 93 21.66 4.99 2.12
N LEU A 94 21.76 5.62 0.93
CA LEU A 94 20.60 5.83 0.06
C LEU A 94 20.01 4.50 -0.40
N GLN A 95 20.86 3.52 -0.73
CA GLN A 95 20.45 2.17 -1.09
C GLN A 95 19.68 1.50 0.06
N LEU A 96 20.24 1.55 1.27
CA LEU A 96 19.61 1.00 2.48
C LEU A 96 18.22 1.58 2.72
N PHE A 97 18.11 2.91 2.77
CA PHE A 97 16.81 3.57 3.01
C PHE A 97 15.82 3.32 1.87
N GLY A 98 16.31 3.22 0.62
CA GLY A 98 15.49 2.84 -0.52
C GLY A 98 14.91 1.43 -0.36
N VAL A 99 15.75 0.44 -0.01
CA VAL A 99 15.31 -0.95 0.23
C VAL A 99 14.33 -1.03 1.40
N MET A 100 14.60 -0.33 2.50
CA MET A 100 13.65 -0.27 3.63
C MET A 100 12.29 0.28 3.20
N LEU A 101 12.25 1.34 2.39
CA LEU A 101 10.98 1.91 1.91
C LEU A 101 10.24 1.01 0.91
N VAL A 102 10.95 0.21 0.11
CA VAL A 102 10.35 -0.78 -0.80
C VAL A 102 9.67 -1.92 -0.03
N SER A 103 10.09 -2.20 1.20
CA SER A 103 9.44 -3.21 2.06
C SER A 103 7.97 -2.89 2.40
N ILE A 104 7.52 -1.65 2.13
CA ILE A 104 6.15 -1.22 2.39
C ILE A 104 5.46 -0.68 1.13
N GLU A 105 4.32 -1.27 0.82
CA GLU A 105 3.48 -0.88 -0.31
C GLU A 105 3.09 0.60 -0.26
N THR A 106 2.91 1.22 -1.43
CA THR A 106 2.67 2.68 -1.55
C THR A 106 1.44 3.14 -0.77
N LYS A 107 0.37 2.35 -0.81
CA LYS A 107 -0.85 2.62 -0.04
C LYS A 107 -0.63 2.49 1.47
N THR A 108 0.25 1.59 1.90
CA THR A 108 0.65 1.45 3.30
C THR A 108 1.47 2.67 3.74
N ARG A 109 2.36 3.18 2.89
CA ARG A 109 3.10 4.44 3.13
C ARG A 109 2.16 5.63 3.33
N GLU A 110 1.07 5.72 2.55
CA GLU A 110 0.05 6.76 2.75
C GLU A 110 -0.65 6.63 4.12
N ASN A 111 -1.03 5.42 4.53
CA ASN A 111 -1.66 5.18 5.83
C ASN A 111 -0.71 5.52 6.99
N TYR A 112 0.56 5.11 6.88
CA TYR A 112 1.59 5.39 7.88
C TYR A 112 1.89 6.90 7.95
N GLY A 113 2.01 7.57 6.79
CA GLY A 113 2.17 9.01 6.70
C GLY A 113 0.99 9.81 7.26
N ALA A 114 -0.23 9.25 7.25
CA ALA A 114 -1.37 9.82 7.97
C ALA A 114 -1.22 9.67 9.49
N GLY A 115 -0.71 8.53 9.97
CA GLY A 115 -0.38 8.33 11.38
C GLY A 115 0.66 9.34 11.91
N LEU A 116 1.72 9.60 11.14
CA LEU A 116 2.70 10.63 11.48
C LEU A 116 2.07 12.01 11.63
N LEU A 117 1.16 12.37 10.73
CA LEU A 117 0.45 13.66 10.82
C LEU A 117 -0.32 13.76 12.14
N HIS A 118 -1.13 12.77 12.48
CA HIS A 118 -1.92 12.81 13.72
C HIS A 118 -1.05 12.82 14.97
N PHE A 119 0.08 12.10 14.97
CA PHE A 119 1.04 12.15 16.07
C PHE A 119 1.64 13.54 16.24
N HIS A 120 2.07 14.18 15.16
CA HIS A 120 2.65 15.52 15.27
C HIS A 120 1.60 16.60 15.58
N GLN A 121 0.36 16.46 15.10
CA GLN A 121 -0.75 17.33 15.53
C GLN A 121 -1.02 17.21 17.02
N TYR A 122 -1.00 15.98 17.54
CA TYR A 122 -1.09 15.74 18.97
C TYR A 122 0.05 16.45 19.71
N CYS A 123 1.29 16.28 19.25
CA CYS A 123 2.46 16.92 19.86
C CYS A 123 2.39 18.46 19.79
N ASP A 124 1.97 19.03 18.66
CA ASP A 124 1.79 20.48 18.48
C ASP A 124 0.77 21.03 19.48
N SER A 125 -0.38 20.37 19.62
CA SER A 125 -1.44 20.79 20.55
C SER A 125 -1.05 20.73 22.03
N ARG A 126 0.04 20.00 22.36
CA ARG A 126 0.58 19.85 23.73
C ARG A 126 1.93 20.55 23.89
N HIS A 127 2.34 21.34 22.89
CA HIS A 127 3.61 22.06 22.88
C HIS A 127 4.83 21.16 23.11
N ILE A 128 4.78 19.92 22.62
CA ILE A 128 5.88 18.97 22.75
C ILE A 128 6.98 19.36 21.75
N PRO A 129 8.21 19.68 22.18
CA PRO A 129 9.27 20.11 21.29
C PRO A 129 9.73 18.98 20.36
N GLU A 130 10.24 19.33 19.17
CA GLU A 130 10.69 18.37 18.14
C GLU A 130 11.65 17.31 18.68
N ALA A 131 12.60 17.73 19.53
CA ALA A 131 13.61 16.86 20.13
C ALA A 131 13.02 15.75 21.02
N ARG A 132 11.76 15.89 21.49
CA ARG A 132 11.06 14.87 22.29
C ARG A 132 10.12 13.98 21.48
N ARG A 133 10.00 14.22 20.17
CA ARG A 133 9.09 13.47 19.29
C ARG A 133 9.74 12.23 18.69
N MET A 134 11.06 12.15 18.69
CA MET A 134 11.83 10.98 18.30
C MET A 134 13.19 10.97 19.01
N PRO A 135 13.57 9.89 19.72
CA PRO A 135 12.73 8.72 20.01
C PRO A 135 11.55 9.09 20.93
N ALA A 136 10.34 8.66 20.56
CA ALA A 136 9.15 8.92 21.35
C ALA A 136 9.12 7.98 22.57
N SER A 137 9.03 8.55 23.78
CA SER A 137 8.89 7.77 25.02
C SER A 137 7.60 6.94 25.04
N ASP A 138 7.58 5.84 25.81
CA ASP A 138 6.39 5.01 26.03
C ASP A 138 5.18 5.84 26.46
N PHE A 139 5.39 6.73 27.42
CA PHE A 139 4.35 7.63 27.94
C PHE A 139 3.78 8.56 26.86
N LEU A 140 4.64 9.11 25.99
CA LEU A 140 4.20 9.97 24.88
C LEU A 140 3.34 9.18 23.89
N LEU A 141 3.80 7.99 23.48
CA LEU A 141 3.06 7.12 22.57
C LEU A 141 1.72 6.70 23.18
N ALA A 142 1.71 6.30 24.45
CA ALA A 142 0.51 5.92 25.17
C ALA A 142 -0.49 7.09 25.30
N SER A 143 0.01 8.27 25.65
CA SER A 143 -0.78 9.50 25.80
C SER A 143 -1.40 9.93 24.46
N PHE A 144 -0.63 9.84 23.37
CA PHE A 144 -1.14 10.04 22.01
C PHE A 144 -2.30 9.09 21.73
N ILE A 145 -2.14 7.78 21.95
CA ILE A 145 -3.19 6.79 21.67
C ILE A 145 -4.42 6.98 22.56
N ALA A 146 -4.22 7.22 23.85
CA ALA A 146 -5.30 7.50 24.79
C ALA A 146 -6.15 8.71 24.36
N SER A 147 -5.55 9.74 23.75
CA SER A 147 -6.28 10.92 23.27
C SER A 147 -7.30 10.64 22.16
N TRP A 148 -7.16 9.50 21.49
CA TRP A 148 -8.04 9.01 20.42
C TRP A 148 -9.00 7.91 20.87
N ALA A 149 -9.00 7.53 22.15
CA ALA A 149 -9.94 6.57 22.70
C ALA A 149 -11.39 7.00 22.42
N GLY A 150 -12.21 6.07 21.94
CA GLY A 150 -13.60 6.32 21.54
C GLY A 150 -13.81 7.14 20.27
N LYS A 151 -12.75 7.70 19.66
CA LYS A 151 -12.85 8.58 18.47
C LYS A 151 -12.50 7.88 17.17
N VAL A 152 -11.74 6.77 17.24
CA VAL A 152 -11.29 6.01 16.08
C VAL A 152 -11.42 4.51 16.33
N ALA A 153 -11.50 3.74 15.25
CA ALA A 153 -11.41 2.29 15.33
C ALA A 153 -10.02 1.86 15.85
N ALA A 154 -9.97 0.75 16.58
CA ALA A 154 -8.72 0.20 17.11
C ALA A 154 -7.67 -0.08 16.02
N THR A 155 -8.12 -0.59 14.86
CA THR A 155 -7.26 -0.87 13.70
C THR A 155 -6.65 0.41 13.12
N THR A 156 -7.35 1.54 13.18
CA THR A 156 -6.82 2.84 12.74
C THR A 156 -5.67 3.29 13.65
N ALA A 157 -5.87 3.23 14.97
CA ALA A 157 -4.83 3.58 15.94
C ALA A 157 -3.60 2.65 15.83
N GLN A 158 -3.81 1.36 15.63
CA GLN A 158 -2.73 0.38 15.40
C GLN A 158 -1.93 0.69 14.12
N ASN A 159 -2.61 1.05 13.02
CA ASN A 159 -1.93 1.45 11.78
C ASN A 159 -1.09 2.72 11.96
N TRP A 160 -1.54 3.67 12.79
CA TRP A 160 -0.76 4.86 13.11
C TRP A 160 0.49 4.52 13.92
N LEU A 161 0.38 3.64 14.92
CA LEU A 161 1.53 3.15 15.69
C LEU A 161 2.53 2.38 14.81
N ALA A 162 2.03 1.53 13.91
CA ALA A 162 2.89 0.81 12.96
C ALA A 162 3.68 1.79 12.07
N GLY A 163 3.03 2.87 11.61
CA GLY A 163 3.70 3.94 10.87
C GLY A 163 4.74 4.70 11.70
N LEU A 164 4.43 5.02 12.95
CA LEU A 164 5.39 5.63 13.87
C LEU A 164 6.59 4.73 14.14
N HIS A 165 6.36 3.44 14.39
CA HIS A 165 7.41 2.47 14.63
C HIS A 165 8.31 2.30 13.40
N PHE A 166 7.74 2.16 12.21
CA PHE A 166 8.51 2.11 10.97
C PHE A 166 9.33 3.39 10.77
N TRP A 167 8.76 4.56 11.07
CA TRP A 167 9.47 5.83 11.01
C TRP A 167 10.66 5.88 11.99
N HIS A 168 10.49 5.41 13.22
CA HIS A 168 11.61 5.30 14.17
C HIS A 168 12.73 4.40 13.62
N ASN A 169 12.36 3.23 13.07
CA ASN A 169 13.33 2.30 12.49
C ASN A 169 14.09 2.91 11.32
N LEU A 170 13.40 3.63 10.42
CA LEU A 170 14.02 4.30 9.28
C LEU A 170 15.02 5.39 9.70
N HIS A 171 14.75 6.06 10.82
CA HIS A 171 15.59 7.14 11.36
C HIS A 171 16.53 6.69 12.49
N GLY A 172 16.74 5.37 12.64
CA GLY A 172 17.66 4.81 13.62
C GLY A 172 17.33 5.15 15.08
N ALA A 173 16.05 5.36 15.38
CA ALA A 173 15.57 5.67 16.72
C ALA A 173 15.10 4.37 17.42
N PRO A 174 15.48 4.15 18.70
CA PRO A 174 14.90 3.06 19.47
C PRO A 174 13.37 3.21 19.60
N TRP A 175 12.66 2.08 19.57
CA TRP A 175 11.23 2.05 19.82
C TRP A 175 10.96 1.81 21.31
N PHE A 176 10.28 2.76 21.96
CA PHE A 176 9.96 2.66 23.38
C PHE A 176 8.50 2.28 23.68
N GLY A 177 7.77 1.65 22.75
CA GLY A 177 6.42 1.17 23.03
C GLY A 177 6.40 -0.09 23.91
N HIS A 178 6.25 0.09 25.22
CA HIS A 178 6.31 -0.97 26.24
C HIS A 178 4.94 -1.12 26.95
N SER A 179 4.94 -1.24 28.28
CA SER A 179 3.77 -1.63 29.08
C SER A 179 2.68 -0.55 29.12
N ILE A 180 3.05 0.73 29.12
CA ILE A 180 2.07 1.82 29.19
C ILE A 180 1.34 1.93 27.86
N LEU A 181 2.08 1.91 26.73
CA LEU A 181 1.45 1.90 25.40
C LEU A 181 0.57 0.67 25.20
N HIS A 182 1.00 -0.51 25.65
CA HIS A 182 0.21 -1.73 25.55
C HIS A 182 -1.11 -1.59 26.31
N SER A 183 -1.07 -1.10 27.56
CA SER A 183 -2.25 -0.87 28.40
C SER A 183 -3.19 0.18 27.79
N ALA A 184 -2.65 1.29 27.30
CA ALA A 184 -3.43 2.34 26.63
C ALA A 184 -4.10 1.82 25.35
N SER A 185 -3.40 0.99 24.57
CA SER A 185 -3.95 0.37 23.36
C SER A 185 -5.07 -0.62 23.68
N ALA A 186 -4.93 -1.40 24.76
CA ALA A 186 -5.98 -2.30 25.24
C ALA A 186 -7.21 -1.51 25.72
N GLY A 187 -6.99 -0.44 26.49
CA GLY A 187 -8.04 0.48 26.93
C GLY A 187 -8.77 1.12 25.75
N LEU A 188 -8.04 1.62 24.73
CA LEU A 188 -8.64 2.17 23.52
C LEU A 188 -9.55 1.14 22.85
N ARG A 189 -9.09 -0.12 22.69
CA ARG A 189 -9.89 -1.20 22.08
C ARG A 189 -11.21 -1.44 22.80
N ASN A 190 -11.21 -1.38 24.13
CA ASN A 190 -12.39 -1.57 24.95
C ASN A 190 -13.36 -0.38 24.88
N LEU A 191 -12.83 0.83 24.65
CA LEU A 191 -13.60 2.07 24.54
C LEU A 191 -14.08 2.38 23.12
N VAL A 192 -13.80 1.53 22.11
CA VAL A 192 -14.29 1.74 20.74
C VAL A 192 -15.81 1.53 20.72
N PRO A 193 -16.62 2.56 20.41
CA PRO A 193 -18.06 2.42 20.28
C PRO A 193 -18.41 1.51 19.09
N ASP A 194 -19.56 0.84 19.18
CA ASP A 194 -20.01 -0.09 18.14
C ASP A 194 -20.23 0.61 16.79
N SER A 195 -20.55 1.91 16.78
CA SER A 195 -20.65 2.73 15.57
C SER A 195 -19.34 2.82 14.77
N LEU A 196 -18.19 2.62 15.42
CA LEU A 196 -16.86 2.58 14.77
C LEU A 196 -16.41 1.15 14.43
N LYS A 197 -17.15 0.13 14.89
CA LYS A 197 -16.88 -1.27 14.52
C LYS A 197 -17.61 -1.55 13.22
N ARG A 198 -16.84 -1.84 12.17
CA ARG A 198 -17.43 -2.27 10.91
C ARG A 198 -18.02 -3.68 11.10
N PRO A 199 -19.32 -3.92 10.80
CA PRO A 199 -19.87 -5.26 10.84
C PRO A 199 -19.10 -6.16 9.87
N ARG A 200 -19.02 -7.45 10.21
CA ARG A 200 -18.50 -8.44 9.28
C ARG A 200 -19.38 -8.41 8.04
N ARG A 201 -18.75 -8.37 6.86
CA ARG A 201 -19.51 -8.46 5.60
C ARG A 201 -19.95 -9.91 5.44
N PRO A 202 -21.22 -10.18 5.08
CA PRO A 202 -21.65 -11.52 4.76
C PRO A 202 -20.82 -12.06 3.57
N PRO A 203 -20.58 -13.37 3.50
CA PRO A 203 -19.93 -13.97 2.35
C PRO A 203 -20.81 -13.84 1.10
N VAL A 204 -20.18 -13.88 -0.07
CA VAL A 204 -20.90 -14.21 -1.31
C VAL A 204 -21.31 -15.68 -1.21
N THR A 205 -22.56 -16.01 -1.53
CA THR A 205 -23.10 -17.37 -1.42
C THR A 205 -23.41 -17.94 -2.80
N LEU A 206 -23.72 -19.24 -2.86
CA LEU A 206 -24.14 -19.87 -4.12
C LEU A 206 -25.43 -19.24 -4.65
N GLU A 207 -26.36 -18.84 -3.79
CA GLU A 207 -27.61 -18.17 -4.21
C GLU A 207 -27.32 -16.82 -4.89
N HIS A 208 -26.34 -16.06 -4.39
CA HIS A 208 -25.89 -14.83 -5.07
C HIS A 208 -25.27 -15.13 -6.44
N MET A 209 -24.50 -16.21 -6.56
CA MET A 209 -23.90 -16.63 -7.83
C MET A 209 -24.97 -17.05 -8.85
N HIS A 210 -25.99 -17.81 -8.43
CA HIS A 210 -27.13 -18.17 -9.28
C HIS A 210 -27.93 -16.94 -9.70
N ALA A 211 -28.20 -16.02 -8.77
CA ALA A 211 -28.91 -14.77 -9.09
C ALA A 211 -28.12 -13.93 -10.10
N LEU A 212 -26.79 -13.86 -9.97
CA LEU A 212 -25.92 -13.20 -10.95
C LEU A 212 -26.02 -13.86 -12.31
N PHE A 213 -25.89 -15.20 -12.39
CA PHE A 213 -26.00 -15.93 -13.66
C PHE A 213 -27.32 -15.66 -14.38
N HIS A 214 -28.44 -15.70 -13.66
CA HIS A 214 -29.77 -15.47 -14.25
C HIS A 214 -30.02 -14.01 -14.64
N GLY A 215 -29.29 -13.06 -14.05
CA GLY A 215 -29.41 -11.63 -14.34
C GLY A 215 -28.51 -11.13 -15.47
N LEU A 216 -27.52 -11.92 -15.90
CA LEU A 216 -26.56 -11.56 -16.93
C LEU A 216 -26.99 -12.11 -18.30
N ASP A 217 -26.78 -11.33 -19.35
CA ASP A 217 -26.93 -11.80 -20.73
C ASP A 217 -25.59 -12.33 -21.25
N LEU A 218 -25.39 -13.65 -21.13
CA LEU A 218 -24.16 -14.29 -21.58
C LEU A 218 -23.98 -14.34 -23.11
N SER A 219 -24.84 -13.69 -23.90
CA SER A 219 -24.60 -13.50 -25.34
C SER A 219 -23.75 -12.25 -25.65
N ASN A 220 -23.62 -11.32 -24.70
CA ASN A 220 -22.83 -10.10 -24.90
C ASN A 220 -21.43 -10.16 -24.26
N THR A 221 -20.51 -9.38 -24.83
CA THR A 221 -19.08 -9.39 -24.48
C THR A 221 -18.79 -8.97 -23.04
N PHE A 222 -19.57 -8.01 -22.53
CA PHE A 222 -19.42 -7.43 -21.20
C PHE A 222 -19.87 -8.38 -20.09
N ASP A 223 -21.09 -8.88 -20.16
CA ASP A 223 -21.69 -9.72 -19.13
C ASP A 223 -20.96 -11.06 -19.00
N VAL A 224 -20.51 -11.65 -20.11
CA VAL A 224 -19.66 -12.85 -20.08
C VAL A 224 -18.35 -12.57 -19.33
N SER A 225 -17.77 -11.37 -19.50
CA SER A 225 -16.58 -10.96 -18.75
C SER A 225 -16.87 -10.81 -17.25
N VAL A 226 -17.98 -10.16 -16.88
CA VAL A 226 -18.43 -10.04 -15.47
C VAL A 226 -18.59 -11.43 -14.86
N PHE A 227 -19.26 -12.33 -15.58
CA PHE A 227 -19.50 -13.70 -15.13
C PHE A 227 -18.20 -14.48 -14.92
N ALA A 228 -17.25 -14.41 -15.87
CA ALA A 228 -15.96 -15.06 -15.76
C ALA A 228 -15.15 -14.55 -14.55
N VAL A 229 -15.14 -13.24 -14.30
CA VAL A 229 -14.50 -12.65 -13.11
C VAL A 229 -15.14 -13.16 -11.83
N ALA A 230 -16.47 -13.19 -11.76
CA ALA A 230 -17.21 -13.63 -10.59
C ALA A 230 -16.93 -15.10 -10.27
N CYS A 231 -17.02 -15.98 -11.27
CA CYS A 231 -16.75 -17.41 -11.10
C CYS A 231 -15.30 -17.66 -10.69
N THR A 232 -14.34 -16.96 -11.32
CA THR A 232 -12.92 -17.04 -10.94
C THR A 232 -12.75 -16.62 -9.48
N ALA A 233 -13.17 -15.41 -9.10
CA ALA A 233 -13.03 -14.91 -7.73
C ALA A 233 -13.66 -15.86 -6.68
N PHE A 234 -14.85 -16.39 -6.98
CA PHE A 234 -15.60 -17.24 -6.07
C PHE A 234 -14.91 -18.60 -5.88
N TRP A 235 -14.59 -19.32 -6.95
CA TRP A 235 -14.09 -20.69 -6.88
C TRP A 235 -12.60 -20.79 -6.58
N SER A 236 -11.77 -19.85 -7.05
CA SER A 236 -10.34 -19.82 -6.73
C SER A 236 -10.02 -18.99 -5.48
N CYS A 237 -11.04 -18.49 -4.76
CA CYS A 237 -10.89 -17.66 -3.57
C CYS A 237 -10.02 -16.41 -3.78
N CYS A 238 -9.99 -15.89 -5.01
CA CYS A 238 -9.22 -14.70 -5.34
C CYS A 238 -9.91 -13.44 -4.83
N ARG A 239 -9.11 -12.44 -4.43
CA ARG A 239 -9.65 -11.11 -4.19
C ARG A 239 -9.98 -10.48 -5.54
N LEU A 240 -11.10 -9.78 -5.61
CA LEU A 240 -11.50 -9.09 -6.83
C LEU A 240 -10.39 -8.17 -7.39
N GLY A 241 -9.65 -7.47 -6.52
CA GLY A 241 -8.55 -6.60 -6.94
C GLY A 241 -7.29 -7.32 -7.46
N GLU A 242 -7.23 -8.65 -7.39
CA GLU A 242 -6.19 -9.47 -8.01
C GLU A 242 -6.56 -9.78 -9.48
N LEU A 243 -7.85 -9.76 -9.82
CA LEU A 243 -8.37 -10.11 -11.15
C LEU A 243 -8.70 -8.88 -12.01
N ILE A 244 -9.14 -7.77 -11.40
CA ILE A 244 -9.59 -6.58 -12.11
C ILE A 244 -8.90 -5.30 -11.62
N VAL A 245 -8.80 -4.30 -12.48
CA VAL A 245 -8.11 -3.03 -12.18
C VAL A 245 -9.05 -2.00 -11.55
N VAL A 246 -8.49 -1.06 -10.80
CA VAL A 246 -9.27 0.04 -10.19
C VAL A 246 -9.75 1.05 -11.25
N SER A 247 -8.93 1.27 -12.29
CA SER A 247 -9.26 2.09 -13.46
C SER A 247 -8.41 1.67 -14.65
N SER A 248 -8.91 1.87 -15.87
CA SER A 248 -8.21 1.56 -17.12
C SER A 248 -6.80 2.16 -17.20
N ASN A 249 -6.60 3.38 -16.70
CA ASN A 249 -5.31 4.09 -16.74
C ASN A 249 -4.23 3.57 -15.76
N ILE A 250 -4.52 2.54 -14.97
CA ILE A 250 -3.60 2.00 -13.94
C ILE A 250 -3.17 0.56 -14.28
N PHE A 251 -3.51 0.07 -15.47
CA PHE A 251 -3.05 -1.25 -15.90
C PHE A 251 -1.51 -1.32 -15.93
N ASP A 252 -0.99 -2.43 -15.40
CA ASP A 252 0.44 -2.71 -15.25
C ASP A 252 0.61 -4.24 -15.33
N PRO A 253 1.23 -4.77 -16.39
CA PRO A 253 1.36 -6.20 -16.59
C PRO A 253 2.28 -6.88 -15.56
N SER A 254 3.08 -6.12 -14.80
CA SER A 254 3.88 -6.66 -13.69
C SER A 254 3.07 -6.86 -12.40
N ARG A 255 1.87 -6.26 -12.32
CA ARG A 255 1.01 -6.29 -11.12
C ARG A 255 -0.38 -6.87 -11.35
N HIS A 256 -0.85 -6.86 -12.58
CA HIS A 256 -2.17 -7.32 -12.94
C HIS A 256 -2.03 -8.52 -13.86
N VAL A 257 -2.98 -9.45 -13.74
CA VAL A 257 -3.11 -10.58 -14.66
C VAL A 257 -3.10 -10.05 -16.10
N THR A 258 -2.69 -10.85 -17.08
CA THR A 258 -2.77 -10.54 -18.51
C THR A 258 -3.58 -11.63 -19.20
N ARG A 259 -4.22 -11.36 -20.34
CA ARG A 259 -4.92 -12.41 -21.10
C ARG A 259 -3.93 -13.44 -21.69
N SER A 260 -2.70 -13.02 -21.95
CA SER A 260 -1.56 -13.86 -22.32
C SER A 260 -0.93 -14.56 -21.13
N ALA A 261 -1.37 -14.26 -19.89
CA ALA A 261 -0.92 -15.03 -18.74
C ALA A 261 -1.24 -16.49 -19.06
N PRO A 262 -0.27 -17.40 -18.96
CA PRO A 262 -0.45 -18.76 -19.42
C PRO A 262 -1.59 -19.39 -18.61
N PHE A 263 -2.75 -19.55 -19.23
CA PHE A 263 -3.77 -20.47 -18.74
C PHE A 263 -3.23 -21.87 -18.96
N ALA A 264 -2.44 -22.38 -18.01
CA ALA A 264 -1.93 -23.72 -18.11
C ALA A 264 -3.12 -24.68 -17.98
N ARG A 265 -3.48 -25.33 -19.10
CA ARG A 265 -4.52 -26.34 -19.12
C ARG A 265 -3.93 -27.65 -18.66
N CYS A 266 -4.47 -28.20 -17.59
CA CYS A 266 -4.05 -29.46 -17.03
C CYS A 266 -5.17 -30.48 -17.20
N SER A 267 -4.80 -31.69 -17.62
CA SER A 267 -5.70 -32.83 -17.75
C SER A 267 -5.05 -34.01 -17.03
N PRO A 268 -5.20 -34.10 -15.70
CA PRO A 268 -4.59 -35.17 -14.92
C PRO A 268 -5.26 -36.51 -15.22
N SER A 269 -4.59 -37.60 -14.86
CA SER A 269 -5.08 -38.96 -15.06
C SER A 269 -6.33 -39.31 -14.24
N ASP A 270 -6.61 -38.54 -13.18
CA ASP A 270 -7.81 -38.66 -12.34
C ASP A 270 -9.07 -38.02 -12.96
N GLY A 271 -8.93 -37.37 -14.12
CA GLY A 271 -10.03 -36.98 -15.02
C GLY A 271 -10.56 -35.56 -14.86
N THR A 272 -10.25 -34.84 -13.79
CA THR A 272 -10.78 -33.46 -13.62
C THR A 272 -9.83 -32.46 -14.27
N LYS A 273 -10.22 -31.96 -15.45
CA LYS A 273 -9.49 -30.87 -16.11
C LYS A 273 -9.48 -29.62 -15.24
N TYR A 274 -8.41 -28.85 -15.27
CA TYR A 274 -8.37 -27.54 -14.64
C TYR A 274 -7.50 -26.58 -15.46
N SER A 275 -7.70 -25.28 -15.23
CA SER A 275 -6.82 -24.24 -15.73
C SER A 275 -6.08 -23.60 -14.57
N VAL A 276 -4.83 -23.22 -14.77
CA VAL A 276 -4.08 -22.39 -13.81
C VAL A 276 -4.01 -20.97 -14.35
N LEU A 277 -4.50 -20.01 -13.57
CA LEU A 277 -4.37 -18.59 -13.85
C LEU A 277 -3.31 -17.99 -12.93
N HIS A 278 -2.17 -17.59 -13.48
CA HIS A 278 -1.12 -16.93 -12.70
C HIS A 278 -1.47 -15.47 -12.42
N ILE A 279 -1.49 -15.09 -11.14
CA ILE A 279 -1.66 -13.73 -10.63
C ILE A 279 -0.27 -13.15 -10.38
N PRO A 280 0.21 -12.18 -11.19
CA PRO A 280 1.61 -11.73 -11.15
C PRO A 280 2.02 -11.04 -9.85
N TRP A 281 1.06 -10.48 -9.11
CA TRP A 281 1.36 -9.77 -7.89
C TRP A 281 0.31 -9.97 -6.80
N MET A 282 0.79 -10.26 -5.59
CA MET A 282 -0.02 -10.23 -4.38
C MET A 282 0.69 -9.48 -3.25
N LYS A 283 -0.09 -9.02 -2.28
CA LYS A 283 0.43 -8.29 -1.11
C LYS A 283 1.48 -9.07 -0.32
N THR A 284 1.37 -10.40 -0.26
CA THR A 284 2.22 -11.26 0.59
C THR A 284 3.41 -11.85 -0.15
N SER A 285 3.23 -12.26 -1.40
CA SER A 285 4.28 -12.87 -2.24
C SER A 285 4.95 -11.87 -3.20
N HIS A 286 4.48 -10.61 -3.23
CA HIS A 286 4.98 -9.57 -4.12
C HIS A 286 5.05 -10.08 -5.57
N VAL A 287 6.23 -10.06 -6.19
CA VAL A 287 6.46 -10.41 -7.60
C VAL A 287 6.44 -11.91 -7.90
N GLU A 288 6.45 -12.77 -6.87
CA GLU A 288 6.24 -14.21 -7.05
C GLU A 288 4.79 -14.51 -7.41
N GLY A 289 3.86 -13.64 -7.02
CA GLY A 289 2.45 -13.81 -7.37
C GLY A 289 1.81 -15.03 -6.70
N ALA A 290 0.77 -15.59 -7.30
CA ALA A 290 0.26 -16.92 -7.00
C ALA A 290 -0.60 -17.47 -8.12
N ASP A 291 -0.82 -18.78 -8.06
CA ASP A 291 -1.61 -19.51 -9.02
C ASP A 291 -3.04 -19.72 -8.51
N ALA A 292 -4.01 -19.29 -9.30
CA ALA A 292 -5.43 -19.56 -9.10
C ALA A 292 -5.83 -20.80 -9.91
N ILE A 293 -6.31 -21.83 -9.21
CA ILE A 293 -6.75 -23.09 -9.84
C ILE A 293 -8.24 -22.98 -10.19
N LEU A 294 -8.56 -23.19 -11.46
CA LEU A 294 -9.91 -23.16 -12.02
C LEU A 294 -10.29 -24.58 -12.42
N SER A 295 -10.83 -25.34 -11.46
CA SER A 295 -11.26 -26.72 -11.70
C SER A 295 -12.51 -26.79 -12.57
N ASN A 296 -12.53 -27.72 -13.52
CA ASN A 296 -13.69 -27.98 -14.36
C ASN A 296 -14.73 -28.81 -13.58
N LEU A 297 -15.58 -28.11 -12.84
CA LEU A 297 -16.66 -28.72 -12.06
C LEU A 297 -17.94 -28.83 -12.90
N ASP A 298 -18.73 -29.88 -12.67
CA ASP A 298 -20.04 -30.05 -13.32
C ASP A 298 -21.08 -29.13 -12.69
N ASN A 299 -21.02 -27.85 -13.05
CA ASN A 299 -21.87 -26.77 -12.54
C ASN A 299 -21.94 -25.63 -13.55
N ILE A 300 -23.09 -24.96 -13.66
CA ILE A 300 -23.30 -23.78 -14.51
C ILE A 300 -22.41 -22.59 -14.10
N MET A 301 -22.00 -22.53 -12.82
CA MET A 301 -21.12 -21.50 -12.26
C MET A 301 -19.63 -21.83 -12.38
N ASN A 302 -19.26 -22.81 -13.18
CA ASN A 302 -17.89 -23.29 -13.28
C ASN A 302 -16.94 -22.22 -13.86
N ALA A 303 -15.89 -21.90 -13.11
CA ALA A 303 -14.89 -20.90 -13.52
C ALA A 303 -14.14 -21.32 -14.80
N PHE A 304 -13.88 -22.61 -14.99
CA PHE A 304 -13.19 -23.13 -16.16
C PHE A 304 -13.97 -22.81 -17.46
N THR A 305 -15.26 -23.14 -17.50
CA THR A 305 -16.11 -22.90 -18.67
C THR A 305 -16.46 -21.43 -18.83
N ALA A 306 -16.66 -20.69 -17.73
CA ALA A 306 -16.95 -19.25 -17.79
C ALA A 306 -15.76 -18.47 -18.40
N VAL A 307 -14.53 -18.81 -18.03
CA VAL A 307 -13.32 -18.20 -18.62
C VAL A 307 -13.20 -18.56 -20.10
N ASP A 308 -13.46 -19.81 -20.48
CA ASP A 308 -13.43 -20.23 -21.88
C ASP A 308 -14.43 -19.48 -22.74
N HIS A 309 -15.66 -19.34 -22.22
CA HIS A 309 -16.69 -18.58 -22.89
C HIS A 309 -16.28 -17.11 -23.05
N HIS A 310 -15.71 -16.50 -22.01
CA HIS A 310 -15.18 -15.14 -22.10
C HIS A 310 -14.09 -14.99 -23.15
N LEU A 311 -13.12 -15.91 -23.20
CA LEU A 311 -12.02 -15.87 -24.14
C LEU A 311 -12.49 -16.00 -25.59
N ALA A 312 -13.52 -16.83 -25.83
CA ALA A 312 -14.15 -17.02 -27.14
C ALA A 312 -15.00 -15.81 -27.56
N ALA A 313 -15.80 -15.25 -26.65
CA ALA A 313 -16.65 -14.09 -26.93
C ALA A 313 -15.84 -12.81 -27.17
N ASN A 314 -14.65 -12.69 -26.57
CA ASN A 314 -13.78 -11.50 -26.66
C ASN A 314 -12.48 -11.81 -27.39
N THR A 315 -12.57 -12.36 -28.61
CA THR A 315 -11.39 -12.84 -29.36
C THR A 315 -10.48 -11.71 -29.83
N ASP A 316 -11.04 -10.56 -30.20
CA ASP A 316 -10.31 -9.41 -30.77
C ASP A 316 -9.68 -8.48 -29.72
N VAL A 317 -9.87 -8.78 -28.43
CA VAL A 317 -9.30 -8.00 -27.33
C VAL A 317 -7.80 -8.30 -27.16
N PRO A 318 -6.94 -7.28 -26.99
CA PRO A 318 -5.49 -7.48 -26.83
C PRO A 318 -5.11 -8.45 -25.71
N SER A 319 -4.06 -9.20 -25.98
CA SER A 319 -3.55 -10.24 -25.09
C SER A 319 -3.04 -9.73 -23.74
N ASN A 320 -2.79 -8.44 -23.58
CA ASN A 320 -2.31 -7.89 -22.32
C ASN A 320 -3.43 -7.62 -21.29
N ALA A 321 -4.72 -7.72 -21.61
CA ALA A 321 -5.79 -7.31 -20.70
C ALA A 321 -6.72 -8.50 -20.32
N PRO A 322 -6.61 -9.06 -19.11
CA PRO A 322 -7.42 -10.19 -18.68
C PRO A 322 -8.83 -9.68 -18.34
N PHE A 323 -9.84 -10.48 -18.62
CA PHE A 323 -11.23 -10.07 -18.41
C PHE A 323 -11.54 -8.71 -19.09
N ALA A 324 -10.83 -8.36 -20.16
CA ALA A 324 -11.18 -7.21 -20.97
C ALA A 324 -12.22 -7.63 -22.00
N TYR A 325 -13.12 -6.72 -22.33
CA TYR A 325 -14.24 -7.00 -23.22
C TYR A 325 -14.31 -5.97 -24.35
N GLU A 326 -14.91 -6.39 -25.46
CA GLU A 326 -15.17 -5.50 -26.58
C GLU A 326 -16.29 -4.51 -26.23
N THR A 327 -16.05 -3.23 -26.49
CA THR A 327 -17.01 -2.14 -26.25
C THR A 327 -17.86 -1.88 -27.49
N ALA A 328 -19.03 -1.25 -27.31
CA ALA A 328 -19.98 -1.00 -28.41
C ALA A 328 -19.41 -0.17 -29.58
N ASP A 329 -18.31 0.54 -29.39
CA ASP A 329 -17.60 1.28 -30.44
C ASP A 329 -16.54 0.45 -31.19
N GLY A 330 -16.52 -0.88 -31.01
CA GLY A 330 -15.56 -1.79 -31.63
C GLY A 330 -14.14 -1.67 -31.06
N LYS A 331 -14.00 -1.02 -29.90
CA LYS A 331 -12.75 -1.00 -29.12
C LYS A 331 -12.84 -2.03 -28.00
N TRP A 332 -11.96 -1.92 -27.01
CA TRP A 332 -11.98 -2.79 -25.84
C TRP A 332 -11.72 -2.00 -24.57
N ALA A 333 -12.16 -2.55 -23.45
CA ALA A 333 -11.92 -2.01 -22.13
C ALA A 333 -11.56 -3.13 -21.14
N THR A 334 -10.62 -2.89 -20.24
CA THR A 334 -10.37 -3.80 -19.11
C THR A 334 -11.53 -3.74 -18.13
N MET A 335 -11.95 -4.90 -17.59
CA MET A 335 -12.90 -4.92 -16.49
C MET A 335 -12.35 -4.09 -15.32
N THR A 336 -13.15 -3.14 -14.86
CA THR A 336 -12.79 -2.29 -13.73
C THR A 336 -13.75 -2.50 -12.57
N LYS A 337 -13.26 -2.23 -11.35
CA LYS A 337 -14.09 -2.38 -10.16
C LYS A 337 -15.42 -1.60 -10.20
N PRO A 338 -15.48 -0.35 -10.70
CA PRO A 338 -16.76 0.36 -10.85
C PRO A 338 -17.74 -0.34 -11.78
N TRP A 339 -17.26 -0.92 -12.89
CA TRP A 339 -18.13 -1.62 -13.83
C TRP A 339 -18.63 -2.94 -13.26
N PHE A 340 -17.77 -3.71 -12.59
CA PHE A 340 -18.16 -4.98 -11.99
C PHE A 340 -19.16 -4.84 -10.84
N LEU A 341 -19.18 -3.68 -10.16
CA LEU A 341 -20.04 -3.44 -8.99
C LEU A 341 -21.22 -2.50 -9.29
N ALA A 342 -21.43 -2.13 -10.56
CA ALA A 342 -22.53 -1.27 -10.98
C ALA A 342 -23.88 -1.99 -10.85
#